data_AF-A0AB37ZXD5-F1
#
_entry.id   AF-A0AB37ZXD5-F1
#
_cell.length_a   1.000
_cell.length_b   1.000
_cell.length_c   1.000
_cell.angle_alpha   90.00
_cell.angle_beta   90.00
_cell.angle_gamma   90.00
#
_symmetry.space_group_name_H-M   'P 1'
#
loop_
_entity.id
_entity.type
_entity.pdbx_description
1 polymer ?
#
loop_
_entity_poly.entity_id
_entity_poly.type
_entity_poly.pdbx_seq_one_letter_code
_entity_poly.pdbx_strand_id
1 'polypeptide(L)'
;MKDLDLIGKEFGRLKVIERSPSKNGRSQWLCQCSCGNVIVVPASYLTTDDTQSCGCLKKEQEQINLREKYDSKRVDDVAVQLFKGQEPRSDSTTGYRGVLRYYTRVSKEERFKAWITVAGKKYYKAGFLTAEDAYMIGRKDLEEKYIPKKPSLD
;
A
#
# COMPACT_ATOMS: atom_id res chain seq x y z
N MET A 1 -39.79 -34.17 -1.05
CA MET A 1 -38.77 -33.33 -1.73
C MET A 1 -37.43 -33.99 -1.47
N LYS A 2 -36.61 -34.23 -2.50
CA LYS A 2 -35.28 -34.83 -2.33
C LYS A 2 -34.44 -33.88 -1.48
N ASP A 3 -33.97 -34.32 -0.31
CA ASP A 3 -32.95 -33.61 0.44
C ASP A 3 -31.73 -33.43 -0.47
N LEU A 4 -31.37 -32.18 -0.74
CA LEU A 4 -30.21 -31.85 -1.56
C LEU A 4 -28.96 -32.12 -0.72
N ASP A 5 -28.41 -33.32 -0.78
CA ASP A 5 -27.15 -33.63 -0.12
C ASP A 5 -25.98 -32.97 -0.88
N LEU A 6 -25.27 -32.09 -0.17
CA LEU A 6 -24.11 -31.37 -0.70
C LEU A 6 -22.80 -31.85 -0.07
N ILE A 7 -22.80 -32.83 0.83
CA ILE A 7 -21.59 -33.31 1.50
C ILE A 7 -20.54 -33.74 0.46
N GLY A 8 -19.30 -33.27 0.65
CA GLY A 8 -18.17 -33.57 -0.23
C GLY A 8 -18.13 -32.76 -1.52
N LYS A 9 -19.16 -31.98 -1.85
CA LYS A 9 -19.16 -31.09 -3.03
C LYS A 9 -18.31 -29.85 -2.80
N GLU A 10 -17.77 -29.33 -3.89
CA GLU A 10 -16.91 -28.16 -3.91
C GLU A 10 -17.56 -27.01 -4.68
N PHE A 11 -17.44 -25.80 -4.14
CA PHE A 11 -17.98 -24.55 -4.67
C PHE A 11 -16.88 -23.49 -4.59
N GLY A 12 -16.19 -23.24 -5.70
CA GLY A 12 -14.96 -22.45 -5.71
C GLY A 12 -13.91 -23.04 -4.75
N ARG A 13 -13.61 -22.33 -3.67
CA ARG A 13 -12.66 -22.73 -2.63
C ARG A 13 -13.31 -23.44 -1.43
N LEU A 14 -14.63 -23.60 -1.43
CA LEU A 14 -15.37 -24.18 -0.31
C LEU A 14 -15.69 -25.65 -0.58
N LYS A 15 -15.30 -26.53 0.33
CA LYS A 15 -15.70 -27.94 0.34
C LYS A 15 -16.71 -28.18 1.47
N VAL A 16 -17.87 -28.71 1.14
CA VAL A 16 -18.90 -29.01 2.13
C VAL A 16 -18.48 -30.21 2.99
N ILE A 17 -18.43 -30.02 4.31
CA ILE A 17 -18.04 -31.05 5.28
C ILE A 17 -19.29 -31.72 5.86
N GLU A 18 -20.25 -30.92 6.31
CA GLU A 18 -21.44 -31.41 7.00
C GLU A 18 -22.62 -30.43 6.89
N ARG A 19 -23.81 -30.92 7.24
CA ARG A 19 -25.02 -30.11 7.31
C ARG A 19 -25.06 -29.34 8.64
N SER A 20 -25.25 -28.03 8.57
CA SER A 20 -25.40 -27.14 9.72
C SER A 20 -26.90 -26.92 10.05
N PRO A 21 -27.27 -26.56 11.28
CA PRO A 21 -28.65 -26.24 11.63
C PRO A 21 -29.27 -25.23 10.66
N SER A 22 -30.48 -25.52 10.20
CA SER A 22 -31.22 -24.62 9.32
C SER A 22 -31.49 -23.30 10.04
N LYS A 23 -31.28 -22.18 9.35
CA LYS A 23 -31.55 -20.83 9.87
C LYS A 23 -32.59 -20.17 8.98
N ASN A 24 -33.64 -19.62 9.57
CA ASN A 24 -34.76 -18.97 8.86
C ASN A 24 -35.37 -19.87 7.76
N GLY A 25 -35.54 -21.16 8.05
CA GLY A 25 -36.10 -22.14 7.10
C GLY A 25 -35.16 -22.52 5.95
N ARG A 26 -33.90 -22.07 5.94
CA ARG A 26 -32.92 -22.38 4.88
C ARG A 26 -31.90 -23.39 5.38
N SER A 27 -31.66 -24.44 4.59
CA SER A 27 -30.57 -25.39 4.82
C SER A 27 -29.21 -24.70 4.78
N GLN A 28 -28.40 -24.92 5.80
CA GLN A 28 -27.04 -24.41 5.90
C GLN A 28 -26.03 -25.55 5.86
N TRP A 29 -24.83 -25.23 5.40
CA TRP A 29 -23.76 -26.20 5.21
C TRP A 29 -22.47 -25.67 5.81
N LEU A 30 -21.83 -26.49 6.63
CA LEU A 30 -20.48 -26.20 7.13
C LEU A 30 -19.49 -26.53 6.01
N CYS A 31 -18.68 -25.55 5.63
CA CYS A 31 -17.76 -25.64 4.53
C CYS A 31 -16.32 -25.38 4.99
N GLN A 32 -15.39 -26.24 4.60
CA GLN A 32 -13.95 -26.01 4.71
C GLN A 32 -13.49 -25.19 3.52
N CYS A 33 -12.93 -24.01 3.75
CA CYS A 33 -12.26 -23.26 2.72
C CYS A 33 -10.83 -23.79 2.50
N SER A 34 -10.34 -23.74 1.26
CA SER A 34 -8.96 -24.11 0.91
C SER A 34 -7.88 -23.30 1.66
N CYS A 35 -8.22 -22.11 2.17
CA CYS A 35 -7.32 -21.31 3.01
C CYS A 35 -7.30 -21.76 4.49
N GLY A 36 -7.99 -22.85 4.83
CA GLY A 36 -8.01 -23.42 6.19
C GLY A 36 -9.17 -22.94 7.08
N ASN A 37 -9.90 -21.89 6.71
CA ASN A 37 -11.04 -21.40 7.50
C ASN A 37 -12.30 -22.23 7.25
N VAL A 38 -13.13 -22.36 8.28
CA VAL A 38 -14.44 -23.00 8.20
C VAL A 38 -15.54 -21.95 8.27
N ILE A 39 -16.54 -22.03 7.41
CA ILE A 39 -17.69 -21.12 7.41
C ILE A 39 -19.01 -21.87 7.18
N VAL A 40 -20.10 -21.30 7.68
CA VAL A 40 -21.46 -21.81 7.44
C VAL A 40 -22.11 -21.00 6.31
N VAL A 41 -22.55 -21.68 5.26
CA VAL A 41 -23.12 -21.05 4.06
C VAL A 41 -24.51 -21.63 3.76
N PRO A 42 -25.50 -20.80 3.41
CA PRO A 42 -26.78 -21.30 2.90
C PRO A 42 -26.60 -22.10 1.60
N ALA A 43 -27.36 -23.18 1.44
CA ALA A 43 -27.32 -24.01 0.22
C ALA A 43 -27.49 -23.19 -1.05
N SER A 44 -28.38 -22.20 -1.01
CA SER A 44 -28.66 -21.30 -2.14
C SER A 44 -27.40 -20.58 -2.62
N TYR A 45 -26.60 -20.01 -1.70
CA TYR A 45 -25.40 -19.22 -2.05
C TYR A 45 -24.24 -20.07 -2.56
N LEU A 46 -24.21 -21.36 -2.22
CA LEU A 46 -23.28 -22.31 -2.83
C LEU A 46 -23.72 -22.61 -4.27
N THR A 47 -25.01 -22.90 -4.49
CA THR A 47 -25.53 -23.30 -5.81
C THR A 47 -25.64 -22.16 -6.82
N THR A 48 -25.72 -20.90 -6.37
CA THR A 48 -25.76 -19.71 -7.24
C THR A 48 -24.37 -19.10 -7.46
N ASP A 49 -23.31 -19.71 -6.94
CA ASP A 49 -21.95 -19.17 -6.96
C ASP A 49 -21.78 -17.81 -6.25
N ASP A 50 -22.75 -17.39 -5.43
CA ASP A 50 -22.65 -16.15 -4.65
C ASP A 50 -21.56 -16.23 -3.56
N THR A 51 -21.31 -17.42 -3.02
CA THR A 51 -20.27 -17.65 -2.01
C THR A 51 -19.32 -18.74 -2.47
N GLN A 52 -18.17 -18.32 -3.00
CA GLN A 52 -17.12 -19.22 -3.50
C GLN A 52 -15.89 -19.32 -2.57
N SER A 53 -15.88 -18.62 -1.45
CA SER A 53 -14.80 -18.67 -0.46
C SER A 53 -15.26 -18.16 0.90
N CYS A 54 -14.43 -18.30 1.93
CA CYS A 54 -14.67 -17.66 3.22
C CYS A 54 -14.44 -16.13 3.24
N GLY A 55 -14.38 -15.49 2.07
CA GLY A 55 -13.96 -14.11 1.88
C GLY A 55 -12.46 -13.93 1.63
N CYS A 56 -11.65 -15.00 1.70
CA CYS A 56 -10.22 -14.93 1.41
C CYS A 56 -9.93 -14.54 -0.05
N LEU A 57 -10.73 -15.04 -1.01
CA LEU A 57 -10.59 -14.71 -2.43
C LEU A 57 -10.72 -13.19 -2.67
N LYS A 58 -11.74 -12.57 -2.06
CA LYS A 58 -11.94 -11.12 -2.15
C LYS A 58 -10.77 -10.34 -1.53
N LYS A 59 -10.31 -10.77 -0.34
CA LYS A 59 -9.15 -10.14 0.33
C LYS A 59 -7.89 -10.21 -0.52
N GLU A 60 -7.60 -11.36 -1.12
CA GLU A 60 -6.44 -11.53 -2.02
C GLU A 60 -6.54 -10.59 -3.23
N GLN A 61 -7.70 -10.54 -3.88
CA GLN A 61 -7.91 -9.65 -5.02
C GLN A 61 -7.78 -8.17 -4.63
N GLU A 62 -8.31 -7.78 -3.47
CA GLU A 62 -8.14 -6.41 -2.95
C GLU A 62 -6.67 -6.06 -2.73
N GLN A 63 -5.85 -6.99 -2.21
CA GLN A 63 -4.41 -6.78 -2.05
C GLN A 63 -3.70 -6.59 -3.40
N ILE A 64 -4.05 -7.40 -4.41
CA ILE A 64 -3.50 -7.27 -5.76
C ILE A 64 -3.86 -5.91 -6.36
N ASN A 65 -5.14 -5.55 -6.33
CA ASN A 65 -5.63 -4.28 -6.88
C ASN A 65 -4.98 -3.07 -6.19
N LEU A 66 -4.80 -3.14 -4.86
CA LEU A 66 -4.07 -2.11 -4.11
C LEU A 66 -2.64 -2.00 -4.63
N ARG A 67 -1.92 -3.12 -4.72
CA ARG A 67 -0.54 -3.14 -5.20
C ARG A 67 -0.40 -2.56 -6.60
N GLU A 68 -1.22 -3.00 -7.55
CA GLU A 68 -1.22 -2.46 -8.93
C GLU A 68 -1.51 -0.94 -8.96
N LYS A 69 -2.45 -0.48 -8.14
CA LYS A 69 -2.75 0.96 -8.00
C LYS A 69 -1.58 1.75 -7.42
N TYR A 70 -0.79 1.16 -6.53
CA TYR A 70 0.41 1.80 -5.98
C TYR A 70 1.57 1.78 -7.00
N ASP A 71 1.78 0.64 -7.66
CA ASP A 71 2.88 0.43 -8.61
C ASP A 71 2.70 1.28 -9.88
N SER A 72 1.48 1.41 -10.39
CA SER A 72 1.17 2.28 -11.56
C SER A 72 1.47 3.77 -11.34
N LYS A 73 1.67 4.21 -10.09
CA LYS A 73 2.05 5.59 -9.76
C LYS A 73 3.56 5.80 -9.68
N ARG A 74 4.34 4.72 -9.64
CA ARG A 74 5.80 4.78 -9.56
C ARG A 74 6.39 5.05 -10.94
N VAL A 75 7.58 5.62 -10.95
CA VAL A 75 8.44 5.75 -12.12
C VAL A 75 9.78 5.20 -11.71
N ASP A 76 10.31 4.21 -12.44
CA ASP A 76 11.55 3.50 -12.10
C ASP A 76 11.61 3.08 -10.62
N ASP A 77 10.54 2.45 -10.13
CA ASP A 77 10.37 2.06 -8.74
C ASP A 77 10.47 3.20 -7.73
N VAL A 78 10.28 4.45 -8.14
CA VAL A 78 10.21 5.64 -7.27
C VAL A 78 8.78 6.16 -7.21
N ALA A 79 8.27 6.34 -5.99
CA ALA A 79 6.99 6.99 -5.74
C ALA A 79 7.08 8.52 -5.93
N VAL A 80 7.24 8.98 -7.17
CA VAL A 80 7.46 10.39 -7.55
C VAL A 80 6.41 11.34 -6.98
N GLN A 81 5.16 10.88 -6.85
CA GLN A 81 4.05 11.64 -6.27
C GLN A 81 4.31 12.08 -4.82
N LEU A 82 5.17 11.36 -4.09
CA LEU A 82 5.48 11.69 -2.71
C LEU A 82 6.41 12.89 -2.60
N PHE A 83 7.11 13.33 -3.66
CA PHE A 83 8.03 14.47 -3.60
C PHE A 83 7.35 15.84 -3.75
N LYS A 84 6.03 15.87 -3.88
CA LYS A 84 5.26 17.12 -4.04
C LYS A 84 5.24 17.94 -2.75
N GLY A 85 5.27 19.26 -2.89
CA GLY A 85 5.11 20.23 -1.81
C GLY A 85 6.37 20.54 -1.00
N GLN A 86 6.38 21.73 -0.40
CA GLN A 86 7.44 22.23 0.50
C GLN A 86 7.18 21.92 1.98
N GLU A 87 5.99 21.39 2.28
CA GLU A 87 5.52 21.17 3.64
C GLU A 87 6.47 20.23 4.40
N PRO A 88 7.00 20.70 5.54
CA PRO A 88 7.91 19.89 6.34
C PRO A 88 7.16 18.77 7.07
N ARG A 89 7.94 17.81 7.58
CA ARG A 89 7.44 16.88 8.60
C ARG A 89 7.16 17.64 9.90
N SER A 90 6.26 17.13 10.72
CA SER A 90 5.88 17.73 12.01
C SER A 90 7.05 17.89 12.98
N ASP A 91 8.09 17.06 12.86
CA ASP A 91 9.32 17.11 13.66
C ASP A 91 10.39 18.05 13.10
N SER A 92 10.12 18.77 12.00
CA SER A 92 11.08 19.70 11.40
C SER A 92 11.01 21.07 12.05
N THR A 93 12.19 21.65 12.30
CA THR A 93 12.33 23.01 12.86
C THR A 93 12.72 24.06 11.81
N THR A 94 12.83 23.68 10.54
CA THR A 94 13.35 24.55 9.47
C THR A 94 12.27 25.19 8.61
N GLY A 95 11.00 24.75 8.73
CA GLY A 95 9.91 25.20 7.86
C GLY A 95 9.93 24.60 6.44
N TYR A 96 11.02 23.93 6.05
CA TYR A 96 11.20 23.37 4.71
C TYR A 96 11.37 21.86 4.74
N ARG A 97 10.64 21.17 3.86
CA ARG A 97 10.75 19.73 3.70
C ARG A 97 12.18 19.31 3.39
N GLY A 98 12.70 18.32 4.12
CA GLY A 98 14.03 17.74 3.88
C GLY A 98 15.18 18.74 4.01
N VAL A 99 15.00 19.78 4.81
CA VAL A 99 16.07 20.70 5.21
C VAL A 99 16.37 20.49 6.68
N LEU A 100 17.66 20.37 7.01
CA LEU A 100 18.16 20.19 8.37
C LEU A 100 19.16 21.30 8.70
N ARG A 101 19.01 21.88 9.89
CA ARG A 101 20.01 22.75 10.51
C ARG A 101 21.19 21.91 11.04
N TYR A 102 22.41 22.42 10.92
CA TYR A 102 23.60 21.89 11.56
C TYR A 102 24.58 23.02 11.91
N TYR A 103 25.54 22.74 12.79
CA TYR A 103 26.60 23.69 13.11
C TYR A 103 27.93 23.17 12.59
N THR A 104 28.75 24.04 12.00
CA THR A 104 30.11 23.67 11.58
C THR A 104 30.91 23.21 12.80
N ARG A 105 31.81 22.23 12.59
CA ARG A 105 32.55 21.63 13.71
C ARG A 105 33.47 22.64 14.41
N VAL A 106 34.14 23.46 13.60
CA VAL A 106 35.20 24.39 14.02
C VAL A 106 34.62 25.74 14.41
N SER A 107 34.01 26.47 13.46
CA SER A 107 33.50 27.82 13.71
C SER A 107 32.20 27.89 14.52
N LYS A 108 31.55 26.74 14.79
CA LYS A 108 30.21 26.64 15.42
C LYS A 108 29.14 27.45 14.69
N GLU A 109 29.38 27.71 13.41
CA GLU A 109 28.53 28.55 12.60
C GLU A 109 27.31 27.77 12.16
N GLU A 110 26.13 28.39 12.25
CA GLU A 110 24.89 27.79 11.79
C GLU A 110 24.90 27.63 10.27
N ARG A 111 24.49 26.45 9.82
CA ARG A 111 24.38 26.09 8.41
C ARG A 111 23.17 25.19 8.19
N PHE A 112 22.75 25.10 6.95
CA PHE A 112 21.64 24.26 6.52
C PHE A 112 22.09 23.27 5.44
N LYS A 113 21.46 22.10 5.43
CA LYS A 113 21.64 21.09 4.39
C LYS A 113 20.29 20.57 3.92
N ALA A 114 20.16 20.35 2.63
CA ALA A 114 19.06 19.62 2.03
C ALA A 114 19.39 18.15 1.88
N TRP A 115 18.34 17.33 1.87
CA TRP A 115 18.43 15.92 1.58
C TRP A 115 17.16 15.37 0.95
N ILE A 116 17.33 14.33 0.13
CA ILE A 116 16.26 13.49 -0.39
C ILE A 116 16.69 12.02 -0.32
N THR A 117 15.72 11.11 -0.32
CA THR A 117 15.96 9.69 -0.51
C THR A 117 15.26 9.25 -1.79
N VAL A 118 16.01 8.71 -2.75
CA VAL A 118 15.46 8.19 -4.00
C VAL A 118 15.96 6.77 -4.20
N ALA A 119 15.05 5.84 -4.54
CA ALA A 119 15.36 4.42 -4.72
C ALA A 119 16.22 3.82 -3.57
N GLY A 120 15.87 4.14 -2.32
CA GLY A 120 16.59 3.66 -1.13
C GLY A 120 17.93 4.36 -0.83
N LYS A 121 18.42 5.22 -1.72
CA LYS A 121 19.69 5.95 -1.56
C LYS A 121 19.46 7.39 -1.11
N LYS A 122 20.23 7.85 -0.12
CA LYS A 122 20.18 9.23 0.39
C LYS A 122 21.15 10.13 -0.38
N TYR A 123 20.69 11.32 -0.73
CA TYR A 123 21.46 12.37 -1.37
C TYR A 123 21.40 13.65 -0.55
N TYR A 124 22.49 14.40 -0.53
CA TYR A 124 22.66 15.57 0.33
C TYR A 124 23.31 16.73 -0.43
N LYS A 125 22.98 17.95 -0.03
CA LYS A 125 23.69 19.17 -0.40
C LYS A 125 23.74 20.08 0.83
N ALA A 126 24.92 20.55 1.21
CA ALA A 126 25.16 21.23 2.48
C ALA A 126 25.93 22.55 2.29
N GLY A 127 26.02 23.35 3.34
CA GLY A 127 26.79 24.60 3.35
C GLY A 127 25.97 25.87 3.16
N PHE A 128 24.63 25.76 3.19
CA PHE A 128 23.74 26.91 3.00
C PHE A 128 23.67 27.78 4.26
N LEU A 129 23.56 29.10 4.06
CA LEU A 129 23.40 30.07 5.15
C LEU A 129 21.96 30.11 5.68
N THR A 130 20.97 29.88 4.82
CA THR A 130 19.55 29.91 5.20
C THR A 130 18.86 28.57 4.91
N ALA A 131 17.76 28.31 5.62
CA ALA A 131 16.93 27.14 5.37
C ALA A 131 16.23 27.22 3.99
N GLU A 132 15.90 28.42 3.54
CA GLU A 132 15.28 28.68 2.24
C GLU A 132 16.25 28.37 1.09
N ASP A 133 17.50 28.82 1.17
CA ASP A 133 18.52 28.49 0.16
C ASP A 133 18.75 26.98 0.09
N ALA A 134 18.81 26.33 1.25
CA ALA A 134 18.92 24.88 1.31
C ALA A 134 17.74 24.21 0.59
N TYR A 135 16.52 24.74 0.67
CA TYR A 135 15.39 24.20 -0.07
C TYR A 135 15.45 24.55 -1.57
N MET A 136 15.49 25.83 -1.90
CA MET A 136 15.35 26.34 -3.26
C MET A 136 16.54 25.98 -4.17
N ILE A 137 17.75 25.97 -3.62
CA ILE A 137 18.98 25.66 -4.37
C ILE A 137 19.46 24.24 -4.07
N GLY A 138 19.39 23.83 -2.80
CA GLY A 138 19.87 22.54 -2.36
C GLY A 138 18.95 21.41 -2.77
N ARG A 139 17.72 21.43 -2.24
CA ARG A 139 16.77 20.34 -2.43
C ARG A 139 16.25 20.26 -3.86
N LYS A 140 15.91 21.38 -4.50
CA LYS A 140 15.40 21.38 -5.87
C LYS A 140 16.39 20.80 -6.88
N ASP A 141 17.68 21.11 -6.73
CA ASP A 141 18.77 20.51 -7.51
C ASP A 141 18.85 18.99 -7.32
N LEU A 142 18.73 18.51 -6.07
CA LEU A 142 18.67 17.07 -5.81
C LEU A 142 17.43 16.43 -6.43
N GLU A 143 16.26 17.08 -6.34
CA GLU A 143 15.00 16.60 -6.92
C GLU A 143 15.13 16.47 -8.44
N GLU A 144 15.69 17.48 -9.12
CA GLU A 144 15.91 17.47 -10.56
C GLU A 144 16.88 16.38 -11.01
N LYS A 145 17.97 16.17 -10.26
CA LYS A 145 19.04 15.25 -10.62
C LYS A 145 18.69 13.78 -10.40
N TYR A 146 17.92 13.47 -9.35
CA TYR A 146 17.75 12.09 -8.90
C TYR A 146 16.33 11.55 -9.00
N ILE A 147 15.28 12.39 -9.08
CA ILE A 147 13.91 11.90 -9.21
C ILE A 147 13.64 11.56 -10.69
N PRO A 148 13.25 10.30 -10.99
CA PRO A 148 12.91 9.93 -12.36
C PRO A 148 11.65 10.67 -12.83
N LYS A 149 11.66 11.09 -14.09
CA LYS A 149 10.54 11.79 -14.72
C LYS A 149 9.75 10.78 -15.55
N LYS A 150 8.42 10.91 -15.55
CA LYS A 150 7.61 10.13 -16.50
C LYS A 150 8.06 10.49 -17.92
N PRO A 151 8.24 9.53 -18.83
CA PRO A 151 8.46 9.85 -20.23
C PRO A 151 7.29 10.72 -20.70
N SER A 152 7.59 11.82 -21.38
CA SER A 152 6.58 12.57 -22.14
C SER A 152 5.99 11.60 -23.16
N LEU A 153 4.66 11.46 -23.17
CA LEU A 153 3.97 10.89 -24.31
C LEU A 153 3.98 11.99 -25.38
N ASP A 154 4.97 11.93 -26.27
CA ASP A 154 5.01 12.72 -27.51
C ASP A 154 4.07 12.12 -28.57
#